data_AF-A0A8B6EFN4-F1
#
_entry.id   AF-A0A8B6EFN4-F1
#
_cell.length_a   1.000
_cell.length_b   1.000
_cell.length_c   1.000
_cell.angle_alpha   90.00
_cell.angle_beta   90.00
_cell.angle_gamma   90.00
#
_symmetry.space_group_name_H-M   'P 1'
#
loop_
_entity.id
_entity.type
_entity.pdbx_description
1 polymer ?
#
loop_
_entity_poly.entity_id
_entity_poly.type
_entity_poly.pdbx_seq_one_letter_code
_entity_poly.pdbx_strand_id
1 'polypeptide(L)'
;MIGIIKTSPVPAKIKVTLPKATGETLVLPSCVNGGSAISKTFQILYRNEDVTINDLISFRLHTIIDSSKIEECLEKLELQLVLELWFSEEDAGPGSLQDKMESVTSRTLSLHFSPTKGIHHHVPVLFDYFHLCALDTTVHGTLIGLHQPAITLPRPPKSAWTKNGPGENSIEMVYFGSAAQYGDYSRNDTVRLHTAFNVHRKLCTVLLSAYESLQATFELYLKTMRNSIFKLEHMNCHRRLEIIMDSIQCFDNEEDLINKATTDVTQLCAENVNLWFQFVEVVALDRSVLHLLTQEHHTSRAKRFAEGFFTHDYPKPECLSCYEPSFHGHAELCNIVRSSEYFQNLPSLQLEICDIDGDYTTLPIIFEDVYCDHIPMSN
;
A
#
# COMPACT_ATOMS: atom_id res chain seq x y z
N MET A 1 -14.73 -10.00 -11.82
CA MET A 1 -13.48 -9.22 -11.66
C MET A 1 -12.38 -10.18 -11.20
N ILE A 2 -11.15 -10.00 -11.67
CA ILE A 2 -9.97 -10.72 -11.18
C ILE A 2 -8.96 -9.72 -10.60
N GLY A 3 -8.49 -9.97 -9.39
CA GLY A 3 -7.50 -9.15 -8.69
C GLY A 3 -6.16 -9.87 -8.51
N ILE A 4 -5.07 -9.21 -8.88
CA ILE A 4 -3.71 -9.76 -8.88
C ILE A 4 -2.78 -8.74 -8.23
N ILE A 5 -2.03 -9.13 -7.19
CA ILE A 5 -0.92 -8.31 -6.69
C ILE A 5 0.38 -8.71 -7.39
N LYS A 6 1.10 -7.70 -7.87
CA LYS A 6 2.42 -7.81 -8.49
C LYS A 6 3.40 -6.90 -7.76
N THR A 7 4.68 -7.28 -7.78
CA THR A 7 5.76 -6.47 -7.21
C THR A 7 6.95 -6.45 -8.16
N SER A 8 7.58 -5.29 -8.30
CA SER A 8 8.85 -5.08 -9.00
C SER A 8 9.76 -4.21 -8.12
N PRO A 9 11.10 -4.32 -8.17
CA PRO A 9 11.93 -5.31 -8.88
C PRO A 9 12.26 -6.55 -8.02
N VAL A 10 11.77 -6.62 -6.78
CA VAL A 10 12.17 -7.65 -5.79
C VAL A 10 11.27 -8.88 -5.89
N PRO A 11 11.83 -10.11 -5.92
CA PRO A 11 11.02 -11.32 -5.89
C PRO A 11 10.26 -11.43 -4.57
N ALA A 12 8.94 -11.54 -4.66
CA ALA A 12 8.07 -11.71 -3.51
C ALA A 12 7.18 -12.95 -3.66
N LYS A 13 6.92 -13.62 -2.54
CA LYS A 13 5.96 -14.72 -2.43
C LYS A 13 4.63 -14.16 -1.94
N ILE A 14 3.62 -14.21 -2.79
CA ILE A 14 2.26 -13.75 -2.49
C ILE A 14 1.38 -14.97 -2.22
N LYS A 15 0.63 -14.93 -1.12
CA LYS A 15 -0.45 -15.88 -0.84
C LYS A 15 -1.78 -15.14 -0.87
N VAL A 16 -2.78 -15.75 -1.50
CA VAL A 16 -4.11 -15.16 -1.64
C VAL A 16 -5.13 -16.05 -0.95
N THR A 17 -6.00 -15.46 -0.14
CA THR A 17 -7.09 -16.14 0.55
C THR A 17 -8.37 -15.31 0.53
N LEU A 18 -9.51 -15.97 0.72
CA LEU A 18 -10.84 -15.35 0.83
C LEU A 18 -11.38 -15.61 2.25
N PRO A 19 -11.25 -14.66 3.20
CA PRO A 19 -11.60 -14.88 4.59
C PRO A 19 -13.10 -15.06 4.84
N LYS A 20 -13.95 -14.48 3.97
CA LYS A 20 -15.41 -14.61 4.04
C LYS A 20 -15.97 -14.70 2.61
N ALA A 21 -16.71 -15.76 2.31
CA ALA A 21 -17.55 -15.82 1.11
C ALA A 21 -18.94 -15.30 1.50
N THR A 22 -19.40 -14.21 0.87
CA THR A 22 -20.77 -13.72 1.11
C THR A 22 -21.76 -14.67 0.45
N GLY A 23 -22.73 -15.20 1.22
CA GLY A 23 -23.69 -16.22 0.80
C GLY A 23 -24.87 -15.73 -0.05
N GLU A 24 -24.72 -14.63 -0.81
CA GLU A 24 -25.77 -14.17 -1.72
C GLU A 24 -25.74 -14.97 -3.02
N THR A 25 -26.93 -15.34 -3.52
CA THR A 25 -27.12 -16.16 -4.72
C THR A 25 -26.61 -15.44 -5.96
N LEU A 26 -25.41 -15.83 -6.40
CA LEU A 26 -24.75 -15.37 -7.61
C LEU A 26 -24.31 -16.56 -8.45
N VAL A 27 -24.04 -16.32 -9.74
CA VAL A 27 -23.84 -17.40 -10.73
C VAL A 27 -22.67 -18.29 -10.35
N LEU A 28 -21.55 -17.67 -9.94
CA LEU A 28 -20.38 -18.35 -9.39
C LEU A 28 -19.88 -17.61 -8.14
N PRO A 29 -19.44 -18.32 -7.09
CA PRO A 29 -18.84 -17.70 -5.92
C PRO A 29 -17.43 -17.18 -6.20
N SER A 30 -16.94 -16.28 -5.35
CA SER A 30 -15.54 -15.86 -5.36
C SER A 30 -14.60 -17.05 -5.12
N CYS A 31 -13.47 -17.11 -5.81
CA CYS A 31 -12.48 -18.18 -5.64
C CYS A 31 -11.04 -17.68 -5.82
N VAL A 32 -10.06 -18.53 -5.49
CA VAL A 32 -8.64 -18.26 -5.75
C VAL A 32 -8.16 -19.24 -6.81
N ASN A 33 -7.57 -18.72 -7.89
CA ASN A 33 -7.02 -19.54 -8.97
C ASN A 33 -5.65 -19.00 -9.40
N GLY A 34 -4.63 -19.86 -9.43
CA GLY A 34 -3.30 -19.48 -9.95
C GLY A 34 -2.59 -18.33 -9.22
N GLY A 35 -2.96 -18.02 -7.97
CA GLY A 35 -2.45 -16.85 -7.24
C GLY A 35 -3.21 -15.55 -7.49
N SER A 36 -4.29 -15.61 -8.27
CA SER A 36 -5.24 -14.52 -8.50
C SER A 36 -6.50 -14.73 -7.67
N ALA A 37 -7.10 -13.65 -7.19
CA ALA A 37 -8.43 -13.67 -6.60
C ALA A 37 -9.48 -13.40 -7.68
N ILE A 38 -10.51 -14.22 -7.72
CA ILE A 38 -11.64 -14.06 -8.63
C ILE A 38 -12.84 -13.68 -7.78
N SER A 39 -13.45 -12.53 -8.06
CA SER A 39 -14.68 -12.11 -7.40
C SER A 39 -15.84 -13.02 -7.81
N LYS A 40 -16.92 -13.00 -7.03
CA LYS A 40 -18.17 -13.62 -7.45
C LYS A 40 -18.66 -13.09 -8.80
N THR A 41 -19.34 -13.94 -9.56
CA THR A 41 -19.86 -13.66 -10.89
C THR A 41 -21.35 -13.43 -10.83
N PHE A 42 -21.84 -12.40 -11.51
CA PHE A 42 -23.25 -12.04 -11.54
C PHE A 42 -23.68 -11.75 -12.97
N GLN A 43 -24.99 -11.87 -13.22
CA GLN A 43 -25.59 -11.46 -14.48
C GLN A 43 -25.75 -9.95 -14.50
N ILE A 44 -25.31 -9.30 -15.58
CA ILE A 44 -25.52 -7.87 -15.79
C ILE A 44 -26.96 -7.67 -16.26
N LEU A 45 -27.74 -6.90 -15.51
CA LEU A 45 -29.14 -6.60 -15.83
C LEU A 45 -29.30 -5.10 -16.04
N TYR A 46 -29.86 -4.68 -17.19
CA TYR A 46 -30.07 -3.26 -17.51
C TYR A 46 -30.90 -2.46 -16.48
N ARG A 47 -31.71 -3.14 -15.67
CA ARG A 47 -32.51 -2.48 -14.62
C ARG A 47 -31.78 -2.33 -13.29
N ASN A 48 -30.60 -2.94 -13.16
CA ASN A 48 -29.84 -2.99 -11.92
C ASN A 48 -28.38 -2.63 -12.20
N GLU A 49 -28.12 -1.33 -12.22
CA GLU A 49 -26.81 -0.74 -12.52
C GLU A 49 -25.81 -0.94 -11.37
N ASP A 50 -26.30 -1.10 -10.13
CA ASP A 50 -25.48 -1.31 -8.94
C ASP A 50 -25.54 -2.77 -8.45
N VAL A 51 -24.37 -3.38 -8.25
CA VAL A 51 -24.25 -4.74 -7.72
C VAL A 51 -23.31 -4.76 -6.51
N THR A 52 -23.80 -5.31 -5.41
CA THR A 52 -23.01 -5.41 -4.17
C THR A 52 -22.06 -6.61 -4.24
N ILE A 53 -20.76 -6.34 -4.37
CA ILE A 53 -19.74 -7.40 -4.43
C ILE A 53 -19.35 -7.88 -3.01
N ASN A 54 -18.90 -6.99 -2.13
CA ASN A 54 -18.55 -7.33 -0.74
C ASN A 54 -17.58 -8.53 -0.58
N ASP A 55 -16.76 -8.81 -1.60
CA ASP A 55 -15.75 -9.86 -1.53
C ASP A 55 -14.53 -9.33 -0.77
N LEU A 56 -14.20 -9.99 0.33
CA LEU A 56 -12.97 -9.70 1.08
C LEU A 56 -11.85 -10.60 0.57
N ILE A 57 -10.82 -9.99 0.01
CA ILE A 57 -9.63 -10.68 -0.51
C ILE A 57 -8.44 -10.32 0.38
N SER A 58 -7.73 -11.34 0.86
CA SER A 58 -6.52 -11.17 1.67
C SER A 58 -5.29 -11.59 0.88
N PHE A 59 -4.37 -10.65 0.69
CA PHE A 59 -3.06 -10.91 0.10
C PHE A 59 -2.01 -10.84 1.20
N ARG A 60 -1.22 -11.91 1.34
CA ARG A 60 -0.07 -11.97 2.25
C ARG A 60 1.21 -11.99 1.44
N LEU A 61 1.91 -10.86 1.43
CA LEU A 61 3.19 -10.66 0.76
C LEU A 61 4.36 -11.05 1.67
N HIS A 62 5.29 -11.84 1.14
CA HIS A 62 6.59 -12.11 1.77
C HIS A 62 7.70 -11.71 0.80
N THR A 63 8.56 -10.78 1.22
CA THR A 63 9.70 -10.31 0.44
C THR A 63 10.96 -10.34 1.29
N ILE A 64 12.12 -10.47 0.65
CA ILE A 64 13.42 -10.43 1.32
C ILE A 64 13.87 -8.97 1.36
N ILE A 65 14.30 -8.51 2.52
CA ILE A 65 14.74 -7.13 2.75
C ILE A 65 16.09 -7.12 3.47
N ASP A 66 16.84 -6.03 3.28
CA ASP A 66 18.04 -5.76 4.05
C ASP A 66 17.65 -5.26 5.45
N SER A 67 18.09 -5.98 6.48
CA SER A 67 17.83 -5.64 7.89
C SER A 67 18.31 -4.25 8.31
N SER A 68 19.28 -3.67 7.59
CA SER A 68 19.79 -2.32 7.86
C SER A 68 18.94 -1.21 7.21
N LYS A 69 18.11 -1.57 6.22
CA LYS A 69 17.35 -0.65 5.36
C LYS A 69 15.88 -1.07 5.20
N ILE A 70 15.27 -1.57 6.28
CA ILE A 70 13.93 -2.17 6.27
C ILE A 70 12.89 -1.23 5.68
N GLU A 71 12.84 0.01 6.17
CA GLU A 71 11.87 1.01 5.71
C GLU A 71 12.08 1.35 4.23
N GLU A 72 13.30 1.71 3.84
CA GLU A 72 13.67 2.02 2.45
C GLU A 72 13.36 0.87 1.49
N CYS A 73 13.68 -0.38 1.86
CA CYS A 73 13.42 -1.55 1.04
C CYS A 73 11.93 -1.79 0.81
N LEU A 74 11.11 -1.58 1.84
CA LEU A 74 9.67 -1.81 1.76
C LEU A 74 8.92 -0.66 1.06
N GLU A 75 9.36 0.59 1.24
CA GLU A 75 8.80 1.77 0.53
C GLU A 75 9.12 1.74 -0.97
N LYS A 76 10.26 1.17 -1.36
CA LYS A 76 10.66 0.97 -2.76
C LYS A 76 10.05 -0.28 -3.40
N LEU A 77 9.18 -1.01 -2.70
CA LEU A 77 8.40 -2.06 -3.33
C LEU A 77 7.38 -1.39 -4.24
N GLU A 78 7.55 -1.52 -5.56
CA GLU A 78 6.58 -1.07 -6.55
C GLU A 78 5.38 -2.04 -6.52
N LEU A 79 4.59 -1.97 -5.45
CA LEU A 79 3.41 -2.81 -5.27
C LEU A 79 2.32 -2.35 -6.23
N GLN A 80 1.81 -3.28 -7.02
CA GLN A 80 0.73 -3.02 -7.96
C GLN A 80 -0.42 -3.99 -7.73
N LEU A 81 -1.65 -3.47 -7.64
CA LEU A 81 -2.86 -4.26 -7.73
C LEU A 81 -3.44 -4.10 -9.14
N VAL A 82 -3.41 -5.19 -9.91
CA VAL A 82 -4.04 -5.26 -11.22
C VAL A 82 -5.46 -5.80 -11.04
N LEU A 83 -6.45 -5.01 -11.45
CA LEU A 83 -7.85 -5.39 -11.48
C LEU A 83 -8.27 -5.57 -12.92
N GLU A 84 -8.78 -6.76 -13.24
CA GLU A 84 -9.26 -7.12 -14.57
C GLU A 84 -10.78 -7.27 -14.55
N LEU A 85 -11.43 -6.65 -15.52
CA LEU A 85 -12.84 -6.86 -15.81
C LEU A 85 -12.97 -8.00 -16.80
N TRP A 86 -13.76 -9.00 -16.44
CA TRP A 86 -14.01 -10.18 -17.25
C TRP A 86 -15.50 -10.28 -17.56
N PHE A 87 -15.82 -10.65 -18.80
CA PHE A 87 -17.18 -10.69 -19.31
C PHE A 87 -17.38 -11.91 -20.23
N SER A 88 -18.63 -12.34 -20.38
CA SER A 88 -19.06 -13.35 -21.36
C SER A 88 -20.47 -13.01 -21.83
N GLU A 89 -20.71 -13.09 -23.14
CA GLU A 89 -22.02 -12.83 -23.75
C GLU A 89 -23.00 -14.01 -23.58
N GLU A 90 -22.49 -15.22 -23.35
CA GLU A 90 -23.32 -16.42 -23.34
C GLU A 90 -24.01 -16.64 -21.99
N ASP A 91 -25.32 -16.93 -22.04
CA ASP A 91 -26.08 -17.55 -20.94
C ASP A 91 -25.62 -19.01 -20.74
N ALA A 92 -24.35 -19.18 -20.40
CA ALA A 92 -23.77 -20.48 -20.10
C ALA A 92 -24.14 -20.86 -18.66
N GLY A 93 -24.66 -22.08 -18.47
CA GLY A 93 -24.83 -22.63 -17.13
C GLY A 93 -23.50 -22.65 -16.35
N PRO A 94 -23.55 -22.73 -15.01
CA PRO A 94 -22.40 -22.50 -14.13
C PRO A 94 -21.14 -23.31 -14.48
N GLY A 95 -21.31 -24.52 -15.04
CA GLY A 95 -20.22 -25.44 -15.33
C GLY A 95 -19.32 -25.11 -16.54
N SER A 96 -19.70 -24.17 -17.42
CA SER A 96 -18.87 -23.77 -18.59
C SER A 96 -18.57 -22.28 -18.67
N LEU A 97 -19.05 -21.50 -17.70
CA LEU A 97 -18.95 -20.04 -17.73
C LEU A 97 -17.51 -19.55 -17.51
N GLN A 98 -16.71 -20.25 -16.70
CA GLN A 98 -15.30 -19.88 -16.47
C GLN A 98 -14.46 -19.97 -17.74
N ASP A 99 -14.70 -20.96 -18.60
CA ASP A 99 -13.93 -21.16 -19.83
C ASP A 99 -14.29 -20.16 -20.94
N LYS A 100 -15.46 -19.51 -20.83
CA LYS A 100 -16.00 -18.56 -21.82
C LYS A 100 -15.86 -17.10 -21.41
N MET A 101 -15.42 -16.84 -20.19
CA MET A 101 -15.12 -15.50 -19.73
C MET A 101 -13.83 -15.04 -20.38
N GLU A 102 -13.82 -13.80 -20.85
CA GLU A 102 -12.62 -13.14 -21.38
C GLU A 102 -12.34 -11.83 -20.65
N SER A 103 -11.06 -11.51 -20.49
CA SER A 103 -10.63 -10.22 -19.94
C SER A 103 -10.91 -9.13 -20.97
N VAL A 104 -11.85 -8.25 -20.67
CA VAL A 104 -12.23 -7.14 -21.55
C VAL A 104 -11.38 -5.89 -21.34
N THR A 105 -10.99 -5.61 -20.10
CA THR A 105 -10.21 -4.42 -19.75
C THR A 105 -9.56 -4.58 -18.39
N SER A 106 -8.54 -3.76 -18.10
CA SER A 106 -7.82 -3.83 -16.82
C SER A 106 -7.34 -2.46 -16.35
N ARG A 107 -7.16 -2.34 -15.03
CA ARG A 107 -6.58 -1.17 -14.38
C ARG A 107 -5.49 -1.61 -13.43
N THR A 108 -4.38 -0.89 -13.44
CA THR A 108 -3.26 -1.10 -12.53
C THR A 108 -3.23 0.02 -11.51
N LEU A 109 -3.36 -0.35 -10.24
CA LEU A 109 -3.29 0.55 -9.09
C LEU A 109 -1.90 0.43 -8.48
N SER A 110 -1.15 1.52 -8.44
CA SER A 110 0.09 1.61 -7.67
C SER A 110 -0.25 1.79 -6.18
N LEU A 111 0.28 0.91 -5.33
CA LEU A 111 0.05 0.91 -3.89
C LEU A 111 1.28 1.50 -3.18
N HIS A 112 1.19 2.75 -2.76
CA HIS A 112 2.28 3.43 -2.06
C HIS A 112 2.26 3.06 -0.57
N PHE A 113 2.85 1.90 -0.25
CA PHE A 113 2.86 1.32 1.09
C PHE A 113 3.93 1.95 1.99
N SER A 114 3.52 2.35 3.21
CA SER A 114 4.45 2.76 4.26
C SER A 114 4.60 1.64 5.31
N PRO A 115 5.82 1.20 5.67
CA PRO A 115 6.03 0.14 6.64
C PRO A 115 5.54 0.47 8.05
N THR A 116 5.63 1.74 8.43
CA THR A 116 5.27 2.21 9.77
C THR A 116 3.83 2.73 9.82
N LYS A 117 3.23 3.15 8.70
CA LYS A 117 1.85 3.67 8.66
C LYS A 117 0.82 2.72 8.03
N GLY A 118 1.28 1.73 7.27
CA GLY A 118 0.43 0.91 6.44
C GLY A 118 -0.12 1.67 5.23
N ILE A 119 -1.21 1.13 4.67
CA ILE A 119 -2.02 1.75 3.62
C ILE A 119 -3.49 1.46 3.94
N HIS A 120 -4.33 2.49 4.02
CA HIS A 120 -5.75 2.33 4.32
C HIS A 120 -6.53 3.36 3.51
N HIS A 121 -6.91 2.99 2.29
CA HIS A 121 -7.44 3.96 1.33
C HIS A 121 -8.53 3.34 0.45
N HIS A 122 -9.44 4.19 -0.01
CA HIS A 122 -10.50 3.83 -0.94
C HIS A 122 -10.24 4.45 -2.31
N VAL A 123 -10.63 3.77 -3.38
CA VAL A 123 -10.57 4.27 -4.75
C VAL A 123 -11.70 3.66 -5.60
N PRO A 124 -12.54 4.49 -6.25
CA PRO A 124 -13.45 4.02 -7.29
C PRO A 124 -12.64 3.78 -8.57
N VAL A 125 -12.56 2.53 -9.00
CA VAL A 125 -11.79 2.11 -10.17
C VAL A 125 -12.69 2.16 -11.38
N LEU A 126 -12.57 3.23 -12.18
CA LEU A 126 -13.24 3.33 -13.47
C LEU A 126 -12.44 2.55 -14.52
N PHE A 127 -13.06 1.56 -15.15
CA PHE A 127 -12.40 0.77 -16.18
C PHE A 127 -12.22 1.57 -17.46
N ASP A 128 -13.20 1.68 -18.35
CA ASP A 128 -13.04 2.50 -19.55
C ASP A 128 -14.37 3.06 -20.05
N TYR A 129 -14.29 3.91 -21.07
CA TYR A 129 -15.44 4.56 -21.66
C TYR A 129 -16.33 3.62 -22.48
N PHE A 130 -15.84 2.44 -22.85
CA PHE A 130 -16.62 1.46 -23.61
C PHE A 130 -17.51 0.63 -22.68
N HIS A 131 -16.95 0.15 -21.57
CA HIS A 131 -17.65 -0.72 -20.62
C HIS A 131 -18.37 0.05 -19.52
N LEU A 132 -18.04 1.33 -19.30
CA LEU A 132 -18.67 2.24 -18.32
C LEU A 132 -18.85 1.60 -16.94
N CYS A 133 -17.91 0.74 -16.55
CA CYS A 133 -17.93 0.02 -15.29
C CYS A 133 -17.02 0.71 -14.27
N ALA A 134 -17.56 0.94 -13.07
CA ALA A 134 -16.80 1.40 -11.91
C ALA A 134 -16.83 0.35 -10.80
N LEU A 135 -15.70 0.18 -10.12
CA LEU A 135 -15.56 -0.74 -8.99
C LEU A 135 -15.05 0.00 -7.76
N ASP A 136 -15.89 0.09 -6.74
CA ASP A 136 -15.50 0.59 -5.43
C ASP A 136 -14.50 -0.37 -4.77
N THR A 137 -13.25 0.07 -4.66
CA THR A 137 -12.15 -0.74 -4.11
C THR A 137 -11.60 -0.08 -2.86
N THR A 138 -11.48 -0.84 -1.78
CA THR A 138 -10.82 -0.39 -0.55
C THR A 138 -9.64 -1.29 -0.26
N VAL A 139 -8.46 -0.71 -0.06
CA VAL A 139 -7.24 -1.43 0.25
C VAL A 139 -6.82 -1.09 1.67
N HIS A 140 -6.69 -2.12 2.49
CA HIS A 140 -6.03 -2.05 3.78
C HIS A 140 -4.80 -2.94 3.78
N GLY A 141 -3.68 -2.45 4.31
CA GLY A 141 -2.43 -3.19 4.41
C GLY A 141 -1.55 -2.64 5.52
N THR A 142 -0.83 -3.53 6.20
CA THR A 142 0.08 -3.18 7.30
C THR A 142 1.22 -4.19 7.39
N LEU A 143 2.36 -3.77 7.96
CA LEU A 143 3.47 -4.67 8.24
C LEU A 143 3.12 -5.53 9.45
N ILE A 144 2.82 -6.81 9.22
CA ILE A 144 2.42 -7.74 10.30
C ILE A 144 3.59 -8.50 10.94
N GLY A 145 4.77 -8.47 10.33
CA GLY A 145 5.90 -9.21 10.89
C GLY A 145 7.17 -9.21 10.05
N LEU A 146 8.27 -9.50 10.73
CA LEU A 146 9.60 -9.72 10.18
C LEU A 146 10.04 -11.15 10.55
N HIS A 147 10.42 -11.93 9.55
CA HIS A 147 10.77 -13.34 9.73
C HIS A 147 12.14 -13.62 9.13
N GLN A 148 12.84 -14.63 9.68
CA GLN A 148 14.00 -15.19 8.99
C GLN A 148 13.57 -15.73 7.60
N PRO A 149 14.37 -15.50 6.54
CA PRO A 149 14.01 -15.95 5.21
C PRO A 149 13.95 -17.49 5.15
N ALA A 150 12.75 -18.04 4.99
CA ALA A 150 12.57 -19.48 4.71
C ALA A 150 12.86 -19.83 3.23
N ILE A 151 13.25 -18.84 2.41
CA ILE A 151 13.54 -19.01 0.99
C ILE A 151 15.04 -19.23 0.83
N THR A 152 15.44 -20.44 0.48
CA THR A 152 16.79 -20.70 -0.06
C THR A 152 16.90 -20.04 -1.42
N LEU A 153 17.71 -18.98 -1.54
CA LEU A 153 18.08 -18.41 -2.84
C LEU A 153 18.79 -19.47 -3.71
N PRO A 154 18.60 -19.47 -5.04
CA PRO A 154 19.37 -20.33 -5.93
C PRO A 154 20.86 -20.00 -5.78
N ARG A 155 21.68 -21.01 -5.48
CA ARG A 155 23.13 -20.84 -5.39
C ARG A 155 23.68 -20.38 -6.74
N PRO A 156 24.55 -19.35 -6.81
CA PRO A 156 25.26 -19.04 -8.04
C PRO A 156 26.14 -20.24 -8.48
N PRO A 157 26.37 -20.43 -9.80
CA PRO A 157 27.09 -21.59 -10.32
C PRO A 157 28.52 -21.65 -9.78
N LYS A 158 28.90 -22.85 -9.33
CA LYS A 158 30.18 -23.16 -8.68
C LYS A 158 31.39 -22.77 -9.56
N SER A 159 31.97 -21.61 -9.29
CA SER A 159 33.36 -21.31 -9.67
C SER A 159 34.01 -20.35 -8.66
N ALA A 160 34.09 -20.75 -7.40
CA ALA A 160 35.04 -20.15 -6.47
C ALA A 160 35.36 -21.14 -5.35
N TRP A 161 36.64 -21.46 -5.23
CA TRP A 161 37.20 -22.38 -4.27
C TRP A 161 37.25 -21.70 -2.89
N THR A 162 36.12 -21.66 -2.18
CA THR A 162 36.10 -21.38 -0.73
C THR A 162 35.12 -22.34 -0.05
N LYS A 163 35.64 -23.11 0.92
CA LYS A 163 34.84 -23.93 1.83
C LYS A 163 34.18 -22.99 2.84
N ASN A 164 32.93 -22.59 2.64
CA ASN A 164 32.10 -22.03 3.70
C ASN A 164 30.81 -22.87 3.84
N GLY A 165 30.51 -23.24 5.08
CA GLY A 165 29.39 -24.09 5.48
C GLY A 165 28.00 -23.42 5.35
N PRO A 166 26.97 -23.99 5.99
CA PRO A 166 25.59 -23.51 5.85
C PRO A 166 25.41 -22.19 6.61
N GLY A 167 25.06 -21.06 5.97
CA GLY A 167 24.76 -19.86 6.77
C GLY A 167 24.65 -18.48 6.11
N GLU A 168 24.53 -18.31 4.79
CA GLU A 168 24.44 -16.95 4.21
C GLU A 168 23.17 -16.16 4.62
N ASN A 169 22.16 -16.80 5.20
CA ASN A 169 20.87 -16.21 5.58
C ASN A 169 20.48 -16.47 7.05
N SER A 170 21.44 -16.55 7.99
CA SER A 170 21.13 -16.78 9.41
C SER A 170 20.75 -15.50 10.16
N ILE A 171 20.00 -15.62 11.25
CA ILE A 171 19.72 -14.48 12.16
C ILE A 171 21.00 -13.96 12.82
N GLU A 172 21.98 -14.83 13.05
CA GLU A 172 23.29 -14.46 13.55
C GLU A 172 23.96 -13.43 12.63
N MET A 173 23.88 -13.63 11.31
CA MET A 173 24.39 -12.68 10.32
C MET A 173 23.65 -11.35 10.33
N VAL A 174 22.34 -11.34 10.63
CA VAL A 174 21.55 -10.10 10.76
C VAL A 174 22.02 -9.27 11.96
N TYR A 175 22.28 -9.92 13.09
CA TYR A 175 22.64 -9.23 14.34
C TYR A 175 24.14 -8.90 14.41
N PHE A 176 25.01 -9.75 13.89
CA PHE A 176 26.46 -9.65 14.05
C PHE A 176 27.25 -9.41 12.75
N GLY A 177 26.61 -9.49 11.58
CA GLY A 177 27.26 -9.31 10.28
C GLY A 177 28.08 -10.53 9.82
N SER A 178 28.73 -10.41 8.65
CA SER A 178 29.58 -11.48 8.11
C SER A 178 30.95 -11.51 8.77
N ALA A 179 31.38 -12.69 9.22
CA ALA A 179 32.74 -12.93 9.71
C ALA A 179 33.84 -12.59 8.68
N ALA A 180 33.50 -12.55 7.37
CA ALA A 180 34.43 -12.17 6.30
C ALA A 180 34.60 -10.65 6.13
N GLN A 181 33.68 -9.83 6.66
CA GLN A 181 33.77 -8.36 6.60
C GLN A 181 34.68 -7.78 7.68
N TYR A 182 34.91 -8.54 8.75
CA TYR A 182 35.79 -8.15 9.84
C TYR A 182 37.12 -8.91 9.71
N GLY A 183 38.13 -8.26 9.13
CA GLY A 183 39.51 -8.73 9.27
C GLY A 183 39.89 -8.86 10.74
N ASP A 184 40.99 -9.59 11.00
CA ASP A 184 41.52 -10.07 12.31
C ASP A 184 41.62 -9.03 13.46
N TYR A 185 41.33 -7.75 13.18
CA TYR A 185 41.38 -6.61 14.10
C TYR A 185 40.04 -6.20 14.73
N SER A 186 38.90 -6.82 14.39
CA SER A 186 37.57 -6.43 14.94
C SER A 186 36.90 -7.54 15.75
N ARG A 187 37.67 -8.21 16.60
CA ARG A 187 37.21 -9.23 17.54
C ARG A 187 37.01 -8.63 18.94
N ASN A 188 36.35 -7.47 19.03
CA ASN A 188 35.97 -6.88 20.30
C ASN A 188 34.50 -7.20 20.56
N ASP A 189 34.25 -8.20 21.41
CA ASP A 189 32.91 -8.74 21.69
C ASP A 189 31.92 -7.65 22.14
N THR A 190 32.42 -6.62 22.84
CA THR A 190 31.62 -5.46 23.26
C THR A 190 31.03 -4.65 22.10
N VAL A 191 31.79 -4.45 21.02
CA VAL A 191 31.34 -3.71 19.83
C VAL A 191 30.32 -4.54 19.04
N ARG A 192 30.54 -5.86 18.96
CA ARG A 192 29.61 -6.78 18.31
C ARG A 192 28.27 -6.86 19.04
N LEU A 193 28.27 -7.00 20.35
CA LEU A 193 27.05 -6.97 21.18
C LEU A 193 26.32 -5.63 21.07
N HIS A 194 27.05 -4.51 21.11
CA HIS A 194 26.42 -3.19 20.93
C HIS A 194 25.76 -3.03 19.55
N THR A 195 26.40 -3.56 18.50
CA THR A 195 25.82 -3.58 17.15
C THR A 195 24.54 -4.42 17.12
N ALA A 196 24.56 -5.61 17.74
CA ALA A 196 23.39 -6.48 17.86
C ALA A 196 22.22 -5.81 18.60
N PHE A 197 22.49 -5.07 19.69
CA PHE A 197 21.46 -4.29 20.39
C PHE A 197 20.84 -3.20 19.50
N ASN A 198 21.66 -2.52 18.69
CA ASN A 198 21.17 -1.50 17.76
C ASN A 198 20.31 -2.10 16.64
N VAL A 199 20.72 -3.24 16.08
CA VAL A 199 19.91 -3.99 15.11
C VAL A 199 18.59 -4.43 15.74
N HIS A 200 18.64 -5.00 16.95
CA HIS A 200 17.43 -5.41 17.68
C HIS A 200 16.46 -4.24 17.87
N ARG A 201 16.98 -3.11 18.36
CA ARG A 201 16.20 -1.90 18.59
C ARG A 201 15.49 -1.45 17.31
N LYS A 202 16.19 -1.45 16.17
CA LYS A 202 15.61 -1.08 14.87
C LYS A 202 14.46 -2.03 14.48
N LEU A 203 14.67 -3.35 14.56
CA LEU A 203 13.65 -4.35 14.24
C LEU A 203 12.38 -4.17 15.10
N CYS A 204 12.56 -4.03 16.41
CA CYS A 204 11.45 -3.84 17.34
C CYS A 204 10.76 -2.50 17.13
N THR A 205 11.51 -1.43 16.84
CA THR A 205 10.93 -0.10 16.57
C THR A 205 10.00 -0.15 15.35
N VAL A 206 10.45 -0.73 14.24
CA VAL A 206 9.62 -0.82 13.02
C VAL A 206 8.31 -1.60 13.28
N LEU A 207 8.39 -2.74 13.97
CA LEU A 207 7.22 -3.55 14.32
C LEU A 207 6.27 -2.84 15.28
N LEU A 208 6.80 -2.10 16.26
CA LEU A 208 6.00 -1.35 17.23
C LEU A 208 5.38 -0.09 16.60
N SER A 209 6.08 0.56 15.65
CA SER A 209 5.53 1.69 14.89
C SER A 209 4.40 1.26 13.97
N ALA A 210 4.53 0.11 13.28
CA ALA A 210 3.44 -0.48 12.49
C ALA A 210 2.21 -0.77 13.37
N TYR A 211 2.42 -1.36 14.55
CA TYR A 211 1.36 -1.60 15.53
C TYR A 211 0.70 -0.29 15.99
N GLU A 212 1.49 0.71 16.38
CA GLU A 212 0.99 1.99 16.89
C GLU A 212 0.13 2.72 15.86
N SER A 213 0.58 2.77 14.60
CA SER A 213 -0.19 3.38 13.51
C SER A 213 -1.47 2.63 13.20
N LEU A 214 -1.43 1.28 13.21
CA LEU A 214 -2.63 0.47 13.02
C LEU A 214 -3.61 0.68 14.18
N GLN A 215 -3.13 0.75 15.42
CA GLN A 215 -3.95 1.01 16.60
C GLN A 215 -4.63 2.39 16.50
N ALA A 216 -3.88 3.42 16.13
CA ALA A 216 -4.42 4.78 15.95
C ALA A 216 -5.47 4.83 14.83
N THR A 217 -5.19 4.18 13.70
CA THR A 217 -6.13 4.07 12.57
C THR A 217 -7.39 3.30 12.98
N PHE A 218 -7.24 2.19 13.71
CA PHE A 218 -8.37 1.41 14.20
C PHE A 218 -9.23 2.24 15.15
N GLU A 219 -8.62 2.98 16.08
CA GLU A 219 -9.33 3.87 17.00
C GLU A 219 -10.12 4.97 16.25
N LEU A 220 -9.53 5.59 15.22
CA LEU A 220 -10.21 6.56 14.37
C LEU A 220 -11.46 5.97 13.70
N TYR A 221 -11.35 4.76 13.15
CA TYR A 221 -12.46 4.10 12.50
C TYR A 221 -13.53 3.67 13.49
N LEU A 222 -13.15 3.15 14.66
CA LEU A 222 -14.10 2.83 15.74
C LEU A 222 -14.90 4.06 16.19
N LYS A 223 -14.28 5.24 16.26
CA LYS A 223 -14.95 6.52 16.56
C LYS A 223 -15.92 6.96 15.45
N THR A 224 -15.64 6.58 14.20
CA THR A 224 -16.47 6.91 13.04
C THR A 224 -17.68 5.98 12.90
N MET A 225 -17.56 4.73 13.37
CA MET A 225 -18.62 3.74 13.35
C MET A 225 -19.74 4.11 14.34
N ARG A 226 -20.98 4.22 13.84
CA ARG A 226 -22.13 4.64 14.66
C ARG A 226 -22.53 3.66 15.78
N ASN A 227 -22.17 2.38 15.67
CA ASN A 227 -22.64 1.30 16.57
C ASN A 227 -21.53 0.35 17.04
N SER A 228 -20.26 0.75 17.02
CA SER A 228 -19.20 -0.18 17.42
C SER A 228 -19.22 -0.41 18.93
N ILE A 229 -19.42 -1.67 19.33
CA ILE A 229 -19.27 -2.13 20.72
C ILE A 229 -17.87 -2.67 21.01
N PHE A 230 -17.00 -2.71 20.00
CA PHE A 230 -15.66 -3.25 20.13
C PHE A 230 -14.80 -2.33 20.99
N LYS A 231 -14.11 -2.90 21.98
CA LYS A 231 -13.17 -2.17 22.83
C LYS A 231 -11.75 -2.55 22.44
N LEU A 232 -11.04 -1.58 21.89
CA LEU A 232 -9.64 -1.74 21.53
C LEU A 232 -8.77 -1.73 22.79
N GLU A 233 -7.95 -2.76 22.94
CA GLU A 233 -6.90 -2.78 23.96
C GLU A 233 -5.73 -1.90 23.49
N HIS A 234 -5.26 -1.01 24.35
CA HIS A 234 -4.19 -0.09 24.01
C HIS A 234 -2.84 -0.59 24.52
N MET A 235 -1.88 -0.72 23.62
CA MET A 235 -0.47 -0.92 23.95
C MET A 235 0.27 0.42 23.89
N ASN A 236 1.06 0.71 24.94
CA ASN A 236 2.04 1.79 24.90
C ASN A 236 3.32 1.27 24.24
N CYS A 237 3.47 1.52 22.94
CA CYS A 237 4.59 1.02 22.14
C CYS A 237 5.96 1.54 22.62
N HIS A 238 6.03 2.79 23.10
CA HIS A 238 7.26 3.36 23.65
C HIS A 238 7.75 2.59 24.87
N ARG A 239 6.87 2.42 25.87
CA ARG A 239 7.17 1.64 27.07
C ARG A 239 7.46 0.17 26.76
N ARG A 240 6.78 -0.39 25.76
CA ARG A 240 7.03 -1.76 25.30
C ARG A 240 8.45 -1.91 24.75
N LEU A 241 8.91 -0.94 23.96
CA LEU A 241 10.29 -0.90 23.45
C LEU A 241 11.30 -0.77 24.59
N GLU A 242 11.08 0.13 25.55
CA GLU A 242 11.96 0.28 26.72
C GLU A 242 12.14 -1.04 27.48
N ILE A 243 11.05 -1.75 27.78
CA ILE A 243 11.10 -3.05 28.47
C ILE A 243 11.90 -4.10 27.68
N ILE A 244 11.73 -4.15 26.36
CA ILE A 244 12.47 -5.07 25.49
C ILE A 244 13.97 -4.72 25.51
N MET A 245 14.30 -3.43 25.41
CA MET A 245 15.69 -2.98 25.39
C MET A 245 16.39 -3.17 26.73
N ASP A 246 15.72 -2.87 27.85
CA ASP A 246 16.25 -3.10 29.19
C ASP A 246 16.51 -4.60 29.41
N SER A 247 15.63 -5.46 28.89
CA SER A 247 15.78 -6.91 29.03
C SER A 247 16.93 -7.47 28.18
N ILE A 248 17.14 -6.99 26.95
CA ILE A 248 18.17 -7.55 26.05
C ILE A 248 19.58 -7.09 26.43
N GLN A 249 19.72 -5.90 27.02
CA GLN A 249 21.03 -5.36 27.44
C GLN A 249 21.66 -6.13 28.62
N CYS A 250 20.91 -6.99 29.28
CA CYS A 250 21.38 -7.85 30.38
C CYS A 250 22.22 -9.05 29.90
N PHE A 251 22.25 -9.36 28.59
CA PHE A 251 22.97 -10.51 28.05
C PHE A 251 24.41 -10.13 27.64
N ASP A 252 25.36 -10.97 28.02
CA ASP A 252 26.79 -10.82 27.75
C ASP A 252 27.34 -11.87 26.76
N ASN A 253 26.48 -12.78 26.28
CA ASN A 253 26.81 -13.81 25.31
C ASN A 253 25.86 -13.79 24.10
N GLU A 254 26.35 -14.23 22.95
CA GLU A 254 25.65 -14.10 21.66
C GLU A 254 24.48 -15.06 21.51
N GLU A 255 24.58 -16.27 22.06
CA GLU A 255 23.57 -17.32 21.93
C GLU A 255 22.29 -16.95 22.68
N ASP A 256 22.41 -16.56 23.95
CA ASP A 256 21.27 -16.12 24.76
C ASP A 256 20.64 -14.84 24.21
N LEU A 257 21.48 -13.90 23.72
CA LEU A 257 21.02 -12.68 23.06
C LEU A 257 20.17 -13.01 21.84
N ILE A 258 20.64 -13.87 20.92
CA ILE A 258 19.88 -14.27 19.73
C ILE A 258 18.57 -14.95 20.12
N ASN A 259 18.59 -15.84 21.12
CA ASN A 259 17.40 -16.55 21.57
C ASN A 259 16.34 -15.57 22.12
N LYS A 260 16.76 -14.61 22.93
CA LYS A 260 15.90 -13.55 23.45
C LYS A 260 15.38 -12.67 22.32
N ALA A 261 16.26 -12.20 21.45
CA ALA A 261 15.93 -11.32 20.34
C ALA A 261 14.93 -11.96 19.36
N THR A 262 15.10 -13.25 19.07
CA THR A 262 14.17 -14.04 18.25
C THR A 262 12.80 -14.14 18.91
N THR A 263 12.78 -14.37 20.23
CA THR A 263 11.55 -14.44 21.02
C THR A 263 10.80 -13.11 21.00
N ASP A 264 11.51 -12.00 21.23
CA ASP A 264 10.90 -10.66 21.24
C ASP A 264 10.33 -10.29 19.87
N VAL A 265 11.09 -10.49 18.79
CA VAL A 265 10.61 -10.25 17.42
C VAL A 265 9.39 -11.12 17.10
N THR A 266 9.42 -12.41 17.47
CA THR A 266 8.28 -13.32 17.24
C THR A 266 7.03 -12.86 18.00
N GLN A 267 7.20 -12.41 19.25
CA GLN A 267 6.10 -11.91 20.06
C GLN A 267 5.51 -10.63 19.46
N LEU A 268 6.34 -9.67 19.05
CA LEU A 268 5.87 -8.44 18.38
C LEU A 268 5.16 -8.72 17.05
N CYS A 269 5.61 -9.70 16.27
CA CYS A 269 4.91 -10.15 15.07
C CYS A 269 3.54 -10.73 15.42
N ALA A 270 3.43 -11.55 16.48
CA ALA A 270 2.16 -12.11 16.92
C ALA A 270 1.19 -11.00 17.40
N GLU A 271 1.68 -10.02 18.15
CA GLU A 271 0.91 -8.84 18.58
C GLU A 271 0.37 -8.05 17.37
N ASN A 272 1.20 -7.79 16.35
CA ASN A 272 0.77 -7.15 15.10
C ASN A 272 -0.27 -7.97 14.32
N VAL A 273 -0.06 -9.28 14.18
CA VAL A 273 -1.02 -10.17 13.50
C VAL A 273 -2.38 -10.18 14.21
N ASN A 274 -2.38 -10.21 15.54
CA ASN A 274 -3.61 -10.20 16.33
C ASN A 274 -4.39 -8.89 16.16
N LEU A 275 -3.71 -7.74 16.24
CA LEU A 275 -4.34 -6.44 16.02
C LEU A 275 -4.88 -6.32 14.60
N TRP A 276 -4.11 -6.76 13.59
CA TRP A 276 -4.57 -6.79 12.20
C TRP A 276 -5.82 -7.65 11.99
N PHE A 277 -5.87 -8.83 12.62
CA PHE A 277 -7.04 -9.69 12.52
C PHE A 277 -8.28 -9.02 13.11
N GLN A 278 -8.18 -8.45 14.31
CA GLN A 278 -9.28 -7.69 14.93
C GLN A 278 -9.71 -6.50 14.07
N PHE A 279 -8.74 -5.76 13.52
CA PHE A 279 -9.00 -4.65 12.62
C PHE A 279 -9.82 -5.10 11.42
N VAL A 280 -9.38 -6.14 10.69
CA VAL A 280 -10.09 -6.63 9.51
C VAL A 280 -11.49 -7.15 9.86
N GLU A 281 -11.64 -7.86 10.97
CA GLU A 281 -12.95 -8.39 11.37
C GLU A 281 -13.99 -7.31 11.67
N VAL A 282 -13.56 -6.18 12.24
CA VAL A 282 -14.44 -5.09 12.68
C VAL A 282 -14.61 -4.01 11.60
N VAL A 283 -13.55 -3.69 10.86
CA VAL A 283 -13.51 -2.56 9.92
C VAL A 283 -13.95 -2.96 8.51
N ALA A 284 -13.66 -4.17 8.06
CA ALA A 284 -13.91 -4.55 6.67
C ALA A 284 -15.40 -4.40 6.33
N LEU A 285 -15.66 -3.67 5.24
CA LEU A 285 -17.01 -3.39 4.70
C LEU A 285 -17.92 -2.54 5.61
N ASP A 286 -17.40 -1.92 6.68
CA ASP A 286 -18.20 -0.95 7.44
C ASP A 286 -18.48 0.30 6.59
N ARG A 287 -19.77 0.65 6.47
CA ARG A 287 -20.22 1.75 5.61
C ARG A 287 -19.76 3.13 6.08
N SER A 288 -19.59 3.32 7.39
CA SER A 288 -19.16 4.62 7.94
C SER A 288 -17.69 4.85 7.63
N VAL A 289 -16.86 3.81 7.77
CA VAL A 289 -15.45 3.84 7.39
C VAL A 289 -15.29 4.00 5.88
N LEU A 290 -16.04 3.24 5.07
CA LEU A 290 -16.02 3.40 3.61
C LEU A 290 -16.33 4.84 3.20
N HIS A 291 -17.38 5.44 3.77
CA HIS A 291 -17.73 6.84 3.49
C HIS A 291 -16.61 7.82 3.86
N LEU A 292 -15.97 7.65 5.02
CA LEU A 292 -14.82 8.45 5.43
C LEU A 292 -13.68 8.35 4.40
N LEU A 293 -13.30 7.12 4.03
CA LEU A 293 -12.22 6.88 3.07
C LEU A 293 -12.54 7.43 1.67
N THR A 294 -13.79 7.34 1.22
CA THR A 294 -14.23 7.95 -0.04
C THR A 294 -14.07 9.48 0.01
N GLN A 295 -14.41 10.11 1.14
CA GLN A 295 -14.24 11.56 1.32
C GLN A 295 -12.76 11.96 1.33
N GLU A 296 -11.91 11.19 2.00
CA GLU A 296 -10.45 11.41 2.02
C GLU A 296 -9.83 11.23 0.62
N HIS A 297 -10.26 10.20 -0.11
CA HIS A 297 -9.87 9.97 -1.50
C HIS A 297 -10.25 11.15 -2.40
N HIS A 298 -11.52 11.57 -2.36
CA HIS A 298 -12.00 12.71 -3.15
C HIS A 298 -11.22 13.99 -2.82
N THR A 299 -11.03 14.28 -1.54
CA THR A 299 -10.29 15.47 -1.09
C THR A 299 -8.85 15.45 -1.59
N SER A 300 -8.18 14.30 -1.53
CA SER A 300 -6.79 14.15 -1.98
C SER A 300 -6.65 14.34 -3.49
N ARG A 301 -7.58 13.78 -4.27
CA ARG A 301 -7.62 13.98 -5.73
C ARG A 301 -7.93 15.41 -6.10
N ALA A 302 -8.90 16.05 -5.44
CA ALA A 302 -9.24 17.46 -5.68
C ALA A 302 -8.06 18.39 -5.39
N LYS A 303 -7.32 18.15 -4.29
CA LYS A 303 -6.09 18.89 -3.98
C LYS A 303 -5.03 18.71 -5.07
N ARG A 304 -4.73 17.46 -5.45
CA ARG A 304 -3.74 17.19 -6.51
C ARG A 304 -4.13 17.80 -7.85
N PHE A 305 -5.41 17.74 -8.21
CA PHE A 305 -5.94 18.36 -9.42
C PHE A 305 -5.83 19.89 -9.38
N ALA A 306 -6.06 20.50 -8.22
CA ALA A 306 -5.96 21.94 -8.03
C ALA A 306 -4.53 22.47 -8.23
N GLU A 307 -3.49 21.64 -8.12
CA GLU A 307 -2.09 22.03 -8.38
C GLU A 307 -1.86 22.45 -9.85
N GLY A 308 -2.72 22.01 -10.77
CA GLY A 308 -2.71 22.43 -12.17
C GLY A 308 -3.75 23.50 -12.51
N PHE A 309 -4.48 24.03 -11.52
CA PHE A 309 -5.61 24.93 -11.76
C PHE A 309 -5.26 26.38 -11.40
N PHE A 310 -5.27 27.26 -12.40
CA PHE A 310 -4.88 28.66 -12.26
C PHE A 310 -6.06 29.56 -12.59
N THR A 311 -6.44 30.43 -11.67
CA THR A 311 -7.51 31.41 -11.88
C THR A 311 -6.94 32.81 -12.07
N HIS A 312 -7.55 33.60 -12.93
CA HIS A 312 -7.26 35.03 -13.04
C HIS A 312 -8.55 35.84 -13.10
N ASP A 313 -8.65 36.85 -12.25
CA ASP A 313 -9.82 37.71 -12.19
C ASP A 313 -9.66 38.92 -13.13
N TYR A 314 -10.65 39.14 -14.00
CA TYR A 314 -10.71 40.29 -14.90
C TYR A 314 -11.89 41.19 -14.55
N PRO A 315 -11.78 42.51 -14.75
CA PRO A 315 -12.93 43.40 -14.77
C PRO A 315 -13.96 42.94 -15.81
N LYS A 316 -15.23 42.83 -15.40
CA LYS A 316 -16.32 42.37 -16.27
C LYS A 316 -16.40 43.02 -17.66
N PRO A 317 -16.15 44.33 -17.86
CA PRO A 317 -16.17 44.91 -19.20
C PRO A 317 -15.16 44.29 -20.18
N GLU A 318 -14.10 43.64 -19.69
CA GLU A 318 -13.06 43.03 -20.53
C GLU A 318 -13.55 41.75 -21.23
N CYS A 319 -14.65 41.13 -20.80
CA CYS A 319 -15.23 39.98 -21.51
C CYS A 319 -15.74 40.35 -22.91
N LEU A 320 -15.93 41.65 -23.19
CA LEU A 320 -16.33 42.17 -24.49
C LEU A 320 -15.13 42.54 -25.37
N SER A 321 -13.91 42.44 -24.85
CA SER A 321 -12.70 42.78 -25.59
C SER A 321 -12.44 41.72 -26.67
N CYS A 322 -12.14 42.16 -27.90
CA CYS A 322 -11.85 41.26 -29.02
C CYS A 322 -10.38 40.78 -29.05
N TYR A 323 -9.58 41.20 -28.07
CA TYR A 323 -8.17 40.85 -27.94
C TYR A 323 -7.99 40.19 -26.58
N GLU A 324 -7.73 38.88 -26.60
CA GLU A 324 -7.51 38.07 -25.41
C GLU A 324 -5.99 37.81 -25.30
N PRO A 325 -5.24 38.56 -24.47
CA PRO A 325 -3.79 38.40 -24.36
C PRO A 325 -3.38 37.03 -23.81
N SER A 326 -4.30 36.37 -23.09
CA SER A 326 -4.08 35.11 -22.37
C SER A 326 -3.79 33.93 -23.32
N PHE A 327 -4.41 33.91 -24.50
CA PHE A 327 -4.26 32.83 -25.49
C PHE A 327 -2.84 32.62 -26.01
N HIS A 328 -2.02 33.67 -26.10
CA HIS A 328 -0.65 33.56 -26.62
C HIS A 328 0.37 33.15 -25.55
N GLY A 329 0.06 33.28 -24.26
CA GLY A 329 0.97 32.98 -23.14
C GLY A 329 0.74 31.63 -22.47
N HIS A 330 -0.48 31.07 -22.51
CA HIS A 330 -0.80 29.84 -21.78
C HIS A 330 0.06 28.63 -22.17
N ALA A 331 0.44 28.50 -23.45
CA ALA A 331 1.31 27.42 -23.88
C ALA A 331 2.71 27.52 -23.24
N GLU A 332 3.26 28.73 -23.14
CA GLU A 332 4.54 28.98 -22.47
C GLU A 332 4.44 28.76 -20.96
N LEU A 333 3.37 29.27 -20.32
CA LEU A 333 3.10 29.06 -18.90
C LEU A 333 2.94 27.57 -18.56
N CYS A 334 2.19 26.81 -19.37
CA CYS A 334 2.07 25.35 -19.23
C CYS A 334 3.44 24.68 -19.24
N ASN A 335 4.34 25.07 -20.15
CA ASN A 335 5.68 24.51 -20.22
C ASN A 335 6.50 24.87 -18.98
N ILE A 336 6.41 26.11 -18.50
CA ILE A 336 7.08 26.56 -17.27
C ILE A 336 6.59 25.71 -16.08
N VAL A 337 5.27 25.59 -15.90
CA VAL A 337 4.66 24.80 -14.82
C VAL A 337 5.12 23.34 -14.89
N ARG A 338 5.01 22.69 -16.06
CA ARG A 338 5.46 21.29 -16.26
C ARG A 338 6.96 21.10 -16.01
N SER A 339 7.77 22.10 -16.33
CA SER A 339 9.22 22.06 -16.13
C SER A 339 9.65 22.37 -14.70
N SER A 340 8.73 22.86 -13.86
CA SER A 340 9.04 23.24 -12.49
C SER A 340 9.35 22.02 -11.62
N GLU A 341 10.32 22.17 -10.73
CA GLU A 341 10.66 21.14 -9.75
C GLU A 341 9.46 20.80 -8.86
N TYR A 342 8.62 21.80 -8.56
CA TYR A 342 7.40 21.61 -7.79
C TYR A 342 6.44 20.63 -8.47
N PHE A 343 6.09 20.87 -9.74
CA PHE A 343 5.09 20.06 -10.45
C PHE A 343 5.61 18.65 -10.77
N GLN A 344 6.91 18.50 -11.04
CA GLN A 344 7.54 17.19 -11.30
C GLN A 344 7.63 16.31 -10.05
N ASN A 345 7.67 16.92 -8.87
CA ASN A 345 7.76 16.21 -7.58
C ASN A 345 6.45 16.25 -6.78
N LEU A 346 5.31 16.43 -7.46
CA LEU A 346 4.01 16.32 -6.80
C LEU A 346 3.88 14.96 -6.10
N PRO A 347 3.44 14.93 -4.83
CA PRO A 347 3.34 13.69 -4.09
C PRO A 347 2.30 12.76 -4.72
N SER A 348 2.64 11.48 -4.89
CA SER A 348 1.71 10.44 -5.31
C SER A 348 0.52 10.30 -4.36
N LEU A 349 -0.63 9.94 -4.91
CA LEU A 349 -1.77 9.47 -4.12
C LEU A 349 -1.42 8.12 -3.49
N GLN A 350 -1.99 7.77 -2.32
CA GLN A 350 -1.69 6.48 -1.67
C GLN A 350 -2.06 5.27 -2.54
N LEU A 351 -3.20 5.36 -3.22
CA LEU A 351 -3.58 4.49 -4.33
C LEU A 351 -3.67 5.36 -5.57
N GLU A 352 -2.81 5.09 -6.54
CA GLU A 352 -2.68 5.88 -7.76
C GLU A 352 -2.99 5.02 -8.97
N ILE A 353 -3.90 5.49 -9.82
CA ILE A 353 -4.16 4.90 -11.14
C ILE A 353 -3.67 5.93 -12.16
N CYS A 354 -2.41 5.82 -12.61
CA CYS A 354 -1.79 6.84 -13.45
C CYS A 354 -2.63 7.19 -14.70
N ASP A 355 -3.30 6.22 -15.31
CA ASP A 355 -4.18 6.42 -16.47
C ASP A 355 -5.37 7.36 -16.20
N ILE A 356 -5.79 7.50 -14.94
CA ILE A 356 -6.96 8.27 -14.51
C ILE A 356 -6.54 9.51 -13.72
N ASP A 357 -5.53 9.39 -12.89
CA ASP A 357 -5.06 10.46 -11.99
C ASP A 357 -4.05 11.39 -12.66
N GLY A 358 -3.36 10.91 -13.70
CA GLY A 358 -2.29 11.64 -14.38
C GLY A 358 -1.00 11.74 -13.55
N ASP A 359 0.11 11.78 -14.27
CA ASP A 359 1.42 12.16 -13.78
C ASP A 359 1.74 13.62 -14.16
N TYR A 360 2.93 14.11 -13.83
CA TYR A 360 3.35 15.48 -14.17
C TYR A 360 3.35 15.77 -15.70
N THR A 361 3.27 14.74 -16.55
CA THR A 361 3.20 14.89 -18.01
C THR A 361 1.77 14.85 -18.55
N THR A 362 0.82 14.33 -17.79
CA THR A 362 -0.56 14.09 -18.24
C THR A 362 -1.60 14.81 -17.39
N LEU A 363 -1.26 15.25 -16.18
CA LEU A 363 -2.12 16.08 -15.33
C LEU A 363 -2.51 17.34 -16.10
N PRO A 364 -3.83 17.67 -16.17
CA PRO A 364 -4.30 18.82 -16.91
C PRO A 364 -3.85 20.10 -16.21
N ILE A 365 -3.42 21.07 -17.02
CA ILE A 365 -3.21 22.45 -16.58
C ILE A 365 -4.35 23.26 -17.15
N ILE A 366 -5.12 23.89 -16.27
CA ILE A 366 -6.34 24.61 -16.60
C ILE A 366 -6.16 26.06 -16.17
N PHE A 367 -6.49 26.97 -17.09
CA PHE A 367 -6.60 28.39 -16.81
C PHE A 367 -8.07 28.76 -16.83
N GLU A 368 -8.54 29.40 -15.76
CA GLU A 368 -9.90 29.91 -15.64
C GLU A 368 -9.85 31.44 -15.51
N ASP A 369 -10.39 32.12 -16.52
CA ASP A 369 -10.55 33.57 -16.52
C ASP A 369 -11.92 33.92 -15.91
N VAL A 370 -11.91 34.60 -14.77
CA VAL A 370 -13.11 34.93 -13.97
C VAL A 370 -13.45 36.41 -14.13
N TYR A 371 -14.58 36.72 -14.77
CA TYR A 371 -14.99 38.10 -15.02
C TYR A 371 -15.90 38.63 -13.91
N CYS A 372 -15.39 39.57 -13.12
CA CYS A 372 -16.01 40.05 -11.88
C CYS A 372 -16.48 41.52 -11.97
N ASP A 373 -17.57 41.85 -11.26
CA ASP A 373 -18.11 43.23 -11.19
C ASP A 373 -17.23 44.19 -10.36
N HIS A 374 -16.26 43.68 -9.59
CA HIS A 374 -15.33 44.44 -8.76
C HIS A 374 -13.94 44.51 -9.39
N ILE A 375 -13.21 45.59 -9.14
CA ILE A 375 -11.81 45.73 -9.58
C ILE A 375 -10.99 44.66 -8.81
N PRO A 376 -10.33 43.72 -9.50
CA PRO A 376 -9.49 42.72 -8.85
C PRO A 376 -8.44 43.40 -7.98
N MET A 377 -8.21 42.93 -6.75
CA MET A 377 -7.07 43.41 -5.97
C MET A 377 -5.79 42.90 -6.64
N SER A 378 -4.94 43.81 -7.11
CA SER A 378 -3.61 43.47 -7.61
C SER A 378 -2.79 42.88 -6.45
N ASN A 379 -2.41 41.61 -6.55
CA ASN A 379 -1.38 41.02 -5.68
C ASN A 379 0.01 41.50 -6.07
#